data_AF-A0A3P9H1J1-F1
#
_entry.id   AF-A0A3P9H1J1-F1
#
_cell.length_a   1.000
_cell.length_b   1.000
_cell.length_c   1.000
_cell.angle_alpha   90.00
_cell.angle_beta   90.00
_cell.angle_gamma   90.00
#
_symmetry.space_group_name_H-M   'P 1'
#
loop_
_entity.id
_entity.type
_entity.pdbx_description
1 polymer ?
#
loop_
_entity_poly.entity_id
_entity_poly.type
_entity_poly.pdbx_seq_one_letter_code
_entity_poly.pdbx_strand_id
1 'polypeptide(L)'
;KPIRHVTMGDKSYPECQAQELFDEFVSASTCRAVLRCFTQLCEHLQLDPSAPQRPLYQPLKQQLNYWRANALWAKLDRRAAQPEYLRARACSNMTCVVIGAGPCGLRTAVELCFMGARVVVLEKRNSFSRNNVLHLWPFTIHDLRGLGAKTFYGKFSAGSIDHISIRQLQLVLLKVALMLGAEVHVNVEFKQLLDPPEKQLGQKRGWRLEVNPKNHPVSQLEFDVIIGADGRRNTLPGFRRKEFRGKLAIAITANFKNRNTSAEAKVEEISGVAFIFNQRFFQELQQNTGLCRHGALLHQSPAAGFGLRHKPLRPAGCGHV
;
A
#
# COMPACT_ATOMS: atom_id res chain seq x y z
N LYS A 1 5.37 -66.52 -13.39
CA LYS A 1 5.22 -65.07 -13.67
C LYS A 1 4.64 -64.40 -12.42
N PRO A 2 5.43 -63.69 -11.60
CA PRO A 2 4.87 -62.91 -10.51
C PRO A 2 4.50 -61.50 -10.98
N ILE A 3 3.37 -61.03 -10.47
CA ILE A 3 2.74 -59.73 -10.72
C ILE A 3 3.59 -58.65 -10.05
N ARG A 4 4.04 -57.66 -10.81
CA ARG A 4 4.73 -56.47 -10.26
C ARG A 4 3.68 -55.54 -9.66
N HIS A 5 3.69 -55.41 -8.34
CA HIS A 5 3.12 -54.25 -7.65
C HIS A 5 3.87 -53.00 -8.09
N VAL A 6 3.17 -52.10 -8.79
CA VAL A 6 3.65 -50.75 -9.04
C VAL A 6 3.30 -49.93 -7.81
N THR A 7 4.30 -49.67 -6.97
CA THR A 7 4.22 -48.59 -5.97
C THR A 7 4.07 -47.27 -6.73
N MET A 8 2.95 -46.57 -6.52
CA MET A 8 2.81 -45.18 -6.94
C MET A 8 3.82 -44.36 -6.13
N GLY A 9 4.99 -44.14 -6.72
CA GLY A 9 5.92 -43.11 -6.27
C GLY A 9 5.22 -41.76 -6.37
N ASP A 10 5.17 -41.08 -5.23
CA ASP A 10 4.75 -39.70 -5.06
C ASP A 10 5.51 -38.83 -6.07
N LYS A 11 4.86 -38.46 -7.18
CA LYS A 11 5.44 -37.57 -8.18
C LYS A 11 5.37 -36.15 -7.60
N SER A 12 6.44 -35.74 -6.92
CA SER A 12 6.78 -34.33 -6.79
C SER A 12 6.87 -33.76 -8.21
N TYR A 13 5.88 -32.96 -8.58
CA TYR A 13 5.95 -32.16 -9.80
C TYR A 13 7.21 -31.29 -9.69
N PRO A 14 8.08 -31.22 -10.72
CA PRO A 14 9.18 -30.27 -10.69
C PRO A 14 8.56 -28.88 -10.54
N GLU A 15 8.93 -28.17 -9.46
CA GLU A 15 8.52 -26.78 -9.25
C GLU A 15 8.93 -26.01 -10.51
N CYS A 16 7.93 -25.51 -11.23
CA CYS A 16 8.17 -24.73 -12.43
C CYS A 16 8.81 -23.41 -11.98
N GLN A 17 9.93 -23.00 -12.60
CA GLN A 17 10.67 -21.76 -12.27
C GLN A 17 9.75 -20.52 -12.12
N ALA A 18 8.65 -20.44 -12.87
CA ALA A 18 7.63 -19.41 -12.72
C ALA A 18 6.95 -19.38 -11.34
N GLN A 19 6.70 -20.54 -10.73
CA GLN A 19 6.10 -20.68 -9.40
C GLN A 19 7.06 -20.18 -8.33
N GLU A 20 8.35 -20.53 -8.42
CA GLU A 20 9.39 -20.05 -7.52
C GLU A 20 9.51 -18.52 -7.56
N LEU A 21 9.59 -17.94 -8.77
CA LEU A 21 9.65 -16.49 -8.96
C LEU A 21 8.41 -15.77 -8.40
N PHE A 22 7.22 -16.36 -8.56
CA PHE A 22 6.00 -15.81 -7.98
C PHE A 22 6.00 -15.92 -6.45
N ASP A 23 6.48 -17.02 -5.89
CA ASP A 23 6.58 -17.21 -4.44
C ASP A 23 7.62 -16.26 -3.81
N GLU A 24 8.71 -15.96 -4.50
CA GLU A 24 9.67 -14.92 -4.13
C GLU A 24 9.01 -13.53 -4.14
N PHE A 25 8.26 -13.20 -5.19
CA PHE A 25 7.49 -11.96 -5.28
C PHE A 25 6.48 -11.82 -4.13
N VAL A 26 5.74 -12.89 -3.81
CA VAL A 26 4.80 -12.95 -2.69
C VAL A 26 5.52 -12.75 -1.36
N SER A 27 6.74 -13.29 -1.22
CA SER A 27 7.51 -13.26 0.04
C SER A 27 8.36 -11.99 0.21
N ALA A 28 8.58 -11.21 -0.87
CA ALA A 28 9.40 -10.01 -0.86
C ALA A 28 8.90 -8.97 0.18
N SER A 29 9.83 -8.46 0.99
CA SER A 29 9.56 -7.64 2.18
C SER A 29 10.01 -6.17 2.07
N THR A 30 10.52 -5.79 0.90
CA THR A 30 10.95 -4.42 0.59
C THR A 30 10.41 -3.99 -0.77
N CYS A 31 10.17 -2.69 -0.96
CA CYS A 31 9.68 -2.15 -2.23
C CYS A 31 10.59 -2.53 -3.40
N ARG A 32 11.92 -2.38 -3.25
CA ARG A 32 12.90 -2.80 -4.25
C ARG A 32 12.82 -4.29 -4.59
N ALA A 33 12.74 -5.16 -3.58
CA ALA A 33 12.64 -6.60 -3.81
C ALA A 33 11.35 -6.97 -4.53
N VAL A 34 10.21 -6.35 -4.15
CA VAL A 34 8.92 -6.58 -4.83
C VAL A 34 8.99 -6.21 -6.30
N LEU A 35 9.51 -5.02 -6.63
CA LEU A 35 9.65 -4.58 -8.01
C LEU A 35 10.60 -5.49 -8.81
N ARG A 36 11.76 -5.83 -8.25
CA ARG A 36 12.74 -6.72 -8.89
C ARG A 36 12.15 -8.11 -9.17
N CYS A 37 11.56 -8.76 -8.16
CA CYS A 37 10.97 -10.10 -8.32
C CYS A 37 9.83 -10.07 -9.34
N PHE A 38 9.02 -9.00 -9.36
CA PHE A 38 7.96 -8.85 -10.36
C PHE A 38 8.51 -8.67 -11.78
N THR A 39 9.56 -7.86 -11.97
CA THR A 39 10.24 -7.71 -13.27
C THR A 39 10.80 -9.06 -13.75
N GLN A 40 11.50 -9.80 -12.89
CA GLN A 40 12.05 -11.12 -13.23
C GLN A 40 10.95 -12.13 -13.59
N LEU A 41 9.82 -12.10 -12.86
CA LEU A 41 8.66 -12.92 -13.18
C LEU A 41 8.07 -12.56 -14.55
N CYS A 42 7.86 -11.27 -14.83
CA CYS A 42 7.36 -10.81 -16.12
C CYS A 42 8.30 -11.18 -17.28
N GLU A 43 9.61 -11.01 -17.11
CA GLU A 43 10.63 -11.41 -18.10
C GLU A 43 10.57 -12.92 -18.39
N HIS A 44 10.50 -13.75 -17.34
CA HIS A 44 10.40 -15.20 -17.47
C HIS A 44 9.12 -15.65 -18.21
N LEU A 45 8.00 -14.97 -17.93
CA LEU A 45 6.70 -15.23 -18.58
C LEU A 45 6.54 -14.52 -19.93
N GLN A 46 7.57 -13.79 -20.39
CA GLN A 46 7.57 -12.99 -21.61
C GLN A 46 6.40 -11.99 -21.66
N LEU A 47 6.07 -11.40 -20.52
CA LEU A 47 5.06 -10.37 -20.36
C LEU A 47 5.75 -9.01 -20.24
N ASP A 48 5.34 -8.05 -21.06
CA ASP A 48 5.81 -6.67 -20.93
C ASP A 48 4.87 -5.87 -20.00
N PRO A 49 5.30 -5.55 -18.76
CA PRO A 49 4.48 -4.77 -17.83
C PRO A 49 4.34 -3.30 -18.23
N SER A 50 5.17 -2.82 -19.17
CA SER A 50 5.17 -1.46 -19.71
C SER A 50 4.41 -1.33 -21.04
N ALA A 51 3.97 -2.46 -21.62
CA ALA A 51 3.26 -2.47 -22.88
C ALA A 51 1.97 -1.62 -22.80
N PRO A 52 1.71 -0.74 -23.78
CA PRO A 52 0.47 0.04 -23.85
C PRO A 52 -0.78 -0.84 -24.00
N GLN A 53 -0.62 -2.03 -24.60
CA GLN A 53 -1.70 -2.96 -24.90
C GLN A 53 -1.96 -3.88 -23.70
N ARG A 54 -3.08 -3.62 -23.04
CA ARG A 54 -3.63 -4.40 -21.94
C ARG A 54 -4.43 -5.60 -22.47
N PRO A 55 -4.53 -6.72 -21.71
CA PRO A 55 -4.33 -6.82 -20.25
C PRO A 55 -3.12 -7.68 -19.80
N LEU A 56 -2.41 -7.26 -18.73
CA LEU A 56 -1.33 -8.03 -18.07
C LEU A 56 -1.87 -9.15 -17.14
N TYR A 57 -2.98 -8.88 -16.44
CA TYR A 57 -3.51 -9.78 -15.41
C TYR A 57 -3.98 -11.14 -15.97
N GLN A 58 -4.65 -11.16 -17.13
CA GLN A 58 -5.18 -12.41 -17.70
C GLN A 58 -4.05 -13.36 -18.16
N PRO A 59 -3.05 -12.92 -18.94
CA PRO A 59 -1.88 -13.74 -19.26
C PRO A 59 -1.12 -14.20 -18.01
N LEU A 60 -0.89 -13.31 -17.05
CA LEU A 60 -0.20 -13.65 -15.79
C LEU A 60 -0.91 -14.79 -15.06
N LYS A 61 -2.23 -14.68 -14.90
CA LYS A 61 -3.07 -15.70 -14.27
C LYS A 61 -3.06 -17.03 -15.04
N GLN A 62 -3.15 -16.98 -16.37
CA GLN A 62 -3.17 -18.19 -17.21
C GLN A 62 -1.85 -18.99 -17.11
N GLN A 63 -0.72 -18.28 -17.05
CA GLN A 63 0.60 -18.92 -16.94
C GLN A 63 0.96 -19.32 -15.50
N LEU A 64 0.30 -18.74 -14.48
CA LEU A 64 0.49 -19.06 -13.06
C LEU A 64 -0.70 -19.82 -12.47
N ASN A 65 -0.96 -21.02 -12.98
CA ASN A 65 -2.01 -21.91 -12.48
C ASN A 65 -1.45 -22.96 -11.52
N TYR A 66 -1.39 -22.62 -10.22
CA TYR A 66 -1.03 -23.57 -9.16
C TYR A 66 -1.72 -23.22 -7.83
N TRP A 67 -1.74 -24.17 -6.90
CA TRP A 67 -2.64 -24.14 -5.73
C TRP A 67 -2.57 -22.85 -4.91
N ARG A 68 -1.37 -22.27 -4.71
CA ARG A 68 -1.16 -21.07 -3.89
C ARG A 68 -1.66 -19.80 -4.59
N ALA A 69 -1.41 -19.67 -5.89
CA ALA A 69 -1.86 -18.52 -6.68
C ALA A 69 -3.37 -18.59 -7.00
N ASN A 70 -3.93 -19.78 -7.21
CA ASN A 70 -5.35 -19.96 -7.56
C ASN A 70 -6.31 -19.38 -6.50
N ALA A 71 -5.97 -19.50 -5.21
CA ALA A 71 -6.76 -18.90 -4.13
C ALA A 71 -6.75 -17.36 -4.18
N LEU A 72 -5.65 -16.75 -4.65
CA LEU A 72 -5.54 -15.32 -4.86
C LEU A 72 -6.31 -14.87 -6.11
N TRP A 73 -6.19 -15.61 -7.22
CA TRP A 73 -6.93 -15.34 -8.45
C TRP A 73 -8.43 -15.34 -8.23
N ALA A 74 -8.96 -16.34 -7.51
CA ALA A 74 -10.38 -16.41 -7.19
C ALA A 74 -10.90 -15.16 -6.44
N LYS A 75 -10.06 -14.54 -5.61
CA LYS A 75 -10.40 -13.30 -4.88
C LYS A 75 -10.41 -12.09 -5.80
N LEU A 76 -9.35 -11.93 -6.61
CA LEU A 76 -9.23 -10.81 -7.55
C LEU A 76 -10.27 -10.90 -8.66
N ASP A 77 -10.57 -12.10 -9.17
CA ASP A 77 -11.64 -12.33 -10.14
C ASP A 77 -13.02 -11.98 -9.58
N ARG A 78 -13.30 -12.38 -8.34
CA ARG A 78 -14.56 -12.00 -7.67
C ARG A 78 -14.71 -10.49 -7.56
N ARG A 79 -13.61 -9.77 -7.26
CA ARG A 79 -13.61 -8.32 -7.24
C ARG A 79 -13.82 -7.77 -8.65
N ALA A 80 -13.04 -8.20 -9.64
CA ALA A 80 -13.14 -7.75 -11.04
C ALA A 80 -14.51 -8.01 -11.69
N ALA A 81 -15.25 -9.02 -11.21
CA ALA A 81 -16.60 -9.37 -11.68
C ALA A 81 -17.71 -8.45 -11.17
N GLN A 82 -17.40 -7.50 -10.27
CA GLN A 82 -18.39 -6.53 -9.80
C GLN A 82 -18.94 -5.67 -10.96
N PRO A 83 -20.26 -5.42 -11.01
CA PRO A 83 -20.92 -4.76 -12.14
C PRO A 83 -20.40 -3.35 -12.41
N GLU A 84 -19.95 -2.63 -11.37
CA GLU A 84 -19.42 -1.27 -11.44
C GLU A 84 -18.18 -1.16 -12.34
N TYR A 85 -17.41 -2.24 -12.48
CA TYR A 85 -16.22 -2.25 -13.33
C TYR A 85 -16.53 -2.49 -14.81
N LEU A 86 -17.77 -2.88 -15.14
CA LEU A 86 -18.21 -3.17 -16.52
C LEU A 86 -17.26 -4.12 -17.27
N ARG A 87 -16.74 -5.14 -16.57
CA ARG A 87 -15.70 -6.06 -17.09
C ARG A 87 -14.46 -5.33 -17.60
N ALA A 88 -13.94 -4.41 -16.79
CA ALA A 88 -12.80 -3.53 -17.10
C ALA A 88 -13.01 -2.62 -18.32
N ARG A 89 -14.25 -2.21 -18.59
CA ARG A 89 -14.59 -1.28 -19.69
C ARG A 89 -15.01 0.11 -19.20
N ALA A 90 -15.20 0.29 -17.90
CA ALA A 90 -15.65 1.56 -17.34
C ALA A 90 -14.70 2.73 -17.67
N CYS A 91 -13.39 2.46 -17.74
CA CYS A 91 -12.36 3.45 -18.02
C CYS A 91 -11.31 2.96 -19.03
N SER A 92 -11.64 2.04 -19.93
CA SER A 92 -10.65 1.34 -20.80
C SER A 92 -9.87 2.24 -21.75
N ASN A 93 -10.37 3.45 -22.03
CA ASN A 93 -9.73 4.45 -22.89
C ASN A 93 -9.02 5.57 -22.10
N MET A 94 -8.97 5.49 -20.77
CA MET A 94 -8.36 6.52 -19.92
C MET A 94 -6.95 6.13 -19.50
N THR A 95 -6.05 7.11 -19.53
CA THR A 95 -4.74 7.04 -18.87
C THR A 95 -4.78 7.88 -17.60
N CYS A 96 -4.53 7.22 -16.46
CA CYS A 96 -4.59 7.77 -15.13
C CYS A 96 -3.21 7.77 -14.47
N VAL A 97 -2.82 8.91 -13.93
CA VAL A 97 -1.58 9.09 -13.16
C VAL A 97 -1.92 9.24 -11.68
N VAL A 98 -1.30 8.42 -10.82
CA VAL A 98 -1.40 8.53 -9.37
C VAL A 98 -0.08 9.02 -8.80
N ILE A 99 -0.10 10.16 -8.10
CA ILE A 99 1.08 10.73 -7.46
C ILE A 99 1.14 10.23 -6.00
N GLY A 100 2.10 9.36 -5.70
CA GLY A 100 2.39 8.82 -4.37
C GLY A 100 1.99 7.36 -4.20
N ALA A 101 2.94 6.50 -3.83
CA ALA A 101 2.72 5.08 -3.51
C ALA A 101 2.44 4.87 -2.01
N GLY A 102 1.67 5.79 -1.39
CA GLY A 102 1.08 5.59 -0.07
C GLY A 102 -0.06 4.56 -0.12
N PRO A 103 -0.59 4.13 1.05
CA PRO A 103 -1.74 3.22 1.07
C PRO A 103 -2.92 3.70 0.22
N CYS A 104 -3.29 4.98 0.34
CA CYS A 104 -4.40 5.55 -0.43
C CYS A 104 -4.13 5.56 -1.94
N GLY A 105 -2.94 6.02 -2.36
CA GLY A 105 -2.59 6.07 -3.79
C GLY A 105 -2.55 4.69 -4.43
N LEU A 106 -1.91 3.71 -3.80
CA LEU A 106 -1.90 2.33 -4.29
C LEU A 106 -3.30 1.72 -4.30
N ARG A 107 -4.13 2.01 -3.28
CA ARG A 107 -5.51 1.52 -3.23
C ARG A 107 -6.36 2.11 -4.37
N THR A 108 -6.18 3.40 -4.68
CA THR A 108 -6.83 4.04 -5.84
C THR A 108 -6.33 3.44 -7.15
N ALA A 109 -5.02 3.20 -7.29
CA ALA A 109 -4.46 2.55 -8.47
C ALA A 109 -5.09 1.17 -8.72
N VAL A 110 -5.29 0.38 -7.67
CA VAL A 110 -5.97 -0.93 -7.75
C VAL A 110 -7.40 -0.80 -8.31
N GLU A 111 -8.20 0.15 -7.83
CA GLU A 111 -9.56 0.36 -8.39
C GLU A 111 -9.52 0.78 -9.86
N LEU A 112 -8.63 1.71 -10.22
CA LEU A 112 -8.48 2.18 -11.59
C LEU A 112 -8.08 1.04 -12.54
N CYS A 113 -7.24 0.10 -12.08
CA CYS A 113 -6.93 -1.10 -12.84
C CYS A 113 -8.16 -1.99 -13.03
N PHE A 114 -8.99 -2.21 -12.00
CA PHE A 114 -10.24 -2.97 -12.15
C PHE A 114 -11.22 -2.29 -13.12
N MET A 115 -11.26 -0.96 -13.15
CA MET A 115 -12.07 -0.18 -14.10
C MET A 115 -11.53 -0.24 -15.55
N GLY A 116 -10.30 -0.74 -15.75
CA GLY A 116 -9.67 -0.91 -17.05
C GLY A 116 -8.72 0.22 -17.50
N ALA A 117 -8.60 1.30 -16.73
CA ALA A 117 -7.78 2.47 -17.09
C ALA A 117 -6.28 2.16 -17.07
N ARG A 118 -5.49 2.69 -18.02
CA ARG A 118 -4.02 2.64 -17.96
C ARG A 118 -3.54 3.40 -16.73
N VAL A 119 -2.95 2.71 -15.75
CA VAL A 119 -2.54 3.32 -14.47
C VAL A 119 -1.03 3.42 -14.38
N VAL A 120 -0.55 4.64 -14.14
CA VAL A 120 0.86 4.94 -13.85
C VAL A 120 0.97 5.57 -12.47
N VAL A 121 1.81 5.01 -11.60
CA VAL A 121 2.02 5.46 -10.23
C VAL A 121 3.43 6.03 -10.10
N LEU A 122 3.54 7.26 -9.61
CA LEU A 122 4.83 7.92 -9.35
C LEU A 122 5.12 7.98 -7.85
N GLU A 123 6.27 7.50 -7.42
CA GLU A 123 6.74 7.62 -6.04
C GLU A 123 8.16 8.17 -5.99
N LYS A 124 8.34 9.27 -5.25
CA LYS A 124 9.64 9.92 -5.11
C LYS A 124 10.66 9.09 -4.32
N ARG A 125 10.21 8.18 -3.45
CA ARG A 125 11.08 7.29 -2.66
C ARG A 125 11.25 5.94 -3.37
N ASN A 126 12.23 5.18 -2.92
CA ASN A 126 12.46 3.79 -3.35
C ASN A 126 12.25 2.76 -2.24
N SER A 127 11.75 3.18 -1.09
CA SER A 127 11.59 2.30 0.06
C SER A 127 10.39 2.71 0.91
N PHE A 128 9.76 1.69 1.50
CA PHE A 128 8.69 1.85 2.48
C PHE A 128 9.28 1.66 3.87
N SER A 129 9.53 2.77 4.57
CA SER A 129 10.29 2.81 5.83
C SER A 129 9.45 3.09 7.08
N ARG A 130 8.16 3.45 6.92
CA ARG A 130 7.30 3.84 8.05
C ARG A 130 6.79 2.62 8.80
N ASN A 131 7.25 2.47 10.05
CA ASN A 131 6.85 1.36 10.93
C ASN A 131 5.60 1.66 11.77
N ASN A 132 5.18 2.93 11.85
CA ASN A 132 3.97 3.31 12.58
C ASN A 132 2.76 2.47 12.11
N VAL A 133 1.88 2.20 13.06
CA VAL A 133 0.74 1.30 12.91
C VAL A 133 -0.53 2.09 12.66
N LEU A 134 -1.33 1.62 11.71
CA LEU A 134 -2.65 2.15 11.37
C LEU A 134 -3.71 1.20 11.90
N HIS A 135 -4.66 1.72 12.66
CA HIS A 135 -5.92 1.03 12.94
C HIS A 135 -6.75 0.90 11.66
N LEU A 136 -7.44 -0.23 11.50
CA LEU A 136 -8.27 -0.58 10.36
C LEU A 136 -9.70 -0.80 10.82
N TRP A 137 -10.64 -0.09 10.19
CA TRP A 137 -12.06 -0.36 10.41
C TRP A 137 -12.46 -1.71 9.82
N PRO A 138 -13.56 -2.33 10.29
CA PRO A 138 -14.01 -3.63 9.79
C PRO A 138 -14.15 -3.71 8.26
N PHE A 139 -14.68 -2.65 7.62
CA PHE A 139 -14.82 -2.62 6.16
C PHE A 139 -13.46 -2.62 5.45
N THR A 140 -12.44 -1.96 6.01
CA THR A 140 -11.09 -1.93 5.45
C THR A 140 -10.41 -3.29 5.57
N ILE A 141 -10.63 -3.99 6.69
CA ILE A 141 -10.18 -5.37 6.86
C ILE A 141 -10.83 -6.27 5.81
N HIS A 142 -12.15 -6.16 5.63
CA HIS A 142 -12.89 -6.91 4.63
C HIS A 142 -12.38 -6.64 3.19
N ASP A 143 -12.18 -5.37 2.84
CA ASP A 143 -11.65 -4.95 1.54
C ASP A 143 -10.26 -5.56 1.27
N LEU A 144 -9.32 -5.42 2.20
CA LEU A 144 -7.97 -5.98 2.06
C LEU A 144 -7.97 -7.52 2.03
N ARG A 145 -8.85 -8.18 2.80
CA ARG A 145 -9.05 -9.65 2.70
C ARG A 145 -9.58 -10.05 1.32
N GLY A 146 -10.44 -9.23 0.73
CA GLY A 146 -10.96 -9.37 -0.63
C GLY A 146 -9.88 -9.20 -1.71
N LEU A 147 -8.83 -8.43 -1.43
CA LEU A 147 -7.65 -8.28 -2.31
C LEU A 147 -6.54 -9.32 -2.04
N GLY A 148 -6.77 -10.29 -1.17
CA GLY A 148 -5.79 -11.34 -0.87
C GLY A 148 -4.67 -10.92 0.09
N ALA A 149 -4.87 -9.93 0.94
CA ALA A 149 -3.85 -9.44 1.87
C ALA A 149 -3.18 -10.54 2.72
N LYS A 150 -3.92 -11.58 3.11
CA LYS A 150 -3.39 -12.72 3.88
C LYS A 150 -2.37 -13.56 3.11
N THR A 151 -2.43 -13.57 1.77
CA THR A 151 -1.45 -14.23 0.90
C THR A 151 -0.09 -13.53 0.98
N PHE A 152 -0.09 -12.20 1.01
CA PHE A 152 1.12 -11.38 1.05
C PHE A 152 1.64 -11.10 2.46
N TYR A 153 0.76 -11.17 3.45
CA TYR A 153 1.07 -10.95 4.85
C TYR A 153 0.25 -11.93 5.71
N GLY A 154 0.83 -13.10 6.01
CA GLY A 154 0.12 -14.19 6.71
C GLY A 154 -0.45 -13.83 8.08
N LYS A 155 0.15 -12.83 8.75
CA LYS A 155 -0.32 -12.28 10.04
C LYS A 155 -1.48 -11.29 9.89
N PHE A 156 -1.92 -10.99 8.66
CA PHE A 156 -2.98 -10.01 8.41
C PHE A 156 -4.29 -10.43 9.08
N SER A 157 -4.70 -9.65 10.06
CA SER A 157 -5.96 -9.85 10.79
C SER A 157 -6.11 -11.29 11.31
N ALA A 158 -5.03 -11.82 11.90
CA ALA A 158 -5.06 -13.07 12.66
C ALA A 158 -5.67 -12.80 14.05
N GLY A 159 -6.67 -13.60 14.44
CA GLY A 159 -7.39 -13.38 15.70
C GLY A 159 -8.15 -12.04 15.70
N SER A 160 -7.97 -11.26 16.77
CA SER A 160 -8.58 -9.94 16.97
C SER A 160 -7.75 -8.78 16.41
N ILE A 161 -6.66 -9.04 15.68
CA ILE A 161 -5.79 -7.97 15.13
C ILE A 161 -6.57 -7.14 14.10
N ASP A 162 -6.65 -5.84 14.36
CA ASP A 162 -7.39 -4.84 13.59
C ASP A 162 -6.49 -3.72 13.05
N HIS A 163 -5.19 -3.93 12.99
CA HIS A 163 -4.23 -2.90 12.62
C HIS A 163 -3.07 -3.45 11.78
N ILE A 164 -2.36 -2.55 11.10
CA ILE A 164 -1.25 -2.89 10.21
C ILE A 164 -0.22 -1.75 10.16
N SER A 165 1.07 -2.07 10.14
CA SER A 165 2.11 -1.05 9.89
C SER A 165 1.98 -0.44 8.49
N ILE A 166 2.26 0.85 8.36
CA ILE A 166 2.14 1.58 7.09
C ILE A 166 2.92 0.87 5.98
N ARG A 167 4.17 0.48 6.24
CA ARG A 167 5.01 -0.19 5.25
C ARG A 167 4.44 -1.54 4.78
N GLN A 168 3.82 -2.31 5.67
CA GLN A 168 3.26 -3.61 5.29
C GLN A 168 2.01 -3.43 4.42
N LEU A 169 1.16 -2.45 4.75
CA LEU A 169 0.02 -2.10 3.92
C LEU A 169 0.46 -1.63 2.52
N GLN A 170 1.53 -0.82 2.43
CA GLN A 170 2.10 -0.41 1.16
C GLN A 170 2.62 -1.60 0.34
N LEU A 171 3.28 -2.58 0.96
CA LEU A 171 3.77 -3.79 0.26
C LEU A 171 2.62 -4.65 -0.27
N VAL A 172 1.58 -4.87 0.54
CA VAL A 172 0.39 -5.62 0.14
C VAL A 172 -0.26 -4.98 -1.09
N LEU A 173 -0.53 -3.67 -1.03
CA LEU A 173 -1.21 -2.97 -2.12
C LEU A 173 -0.31 -2.82 -3.36
N LEU A 174 1.01 -2.67 -3.19
CA LEU A 174 1.96 -2.63 -4.31
C LEU A 174 1.92 -3.95 -5.10
N LYS A 175 1.94 -5.09 -4.42
CA LYS A 175 1.86 -6.41 -5.07
C LYS A 175 0.57 -6.57 -5.86
N VAL A 176 -0.56 -6.17 -5.28
CA VAL A 176 -1.87 -6.20 -5.96
C VAL A 176 -1.88 -5.27 -7.18
N ALA A 177 -1.41 -4.04 -7.03
CA ALA A 177 -1.36 -3.08 -8.14
C ALA A 177 -0.51 -3.57 -9.33
N LEU A 178 0.67 -4.13 -9.05
CA LEU A 178 1.57 -4.68 -10.08
C LEU A 178 0.92 -5.83 -10.85
N MET A 179 0.35 -6.81 -10.16
CA MET A 179 -0.33 -7.95 -10.81
C MET A 179 -1.53 -7.52 -11.65
N LEU A 180 -2.21 -6.44 -11.28
CA LEU A 180 -3.31 -5.86 -12.04
C LEU A 180 -2.83 -4.99 -13.22
N GLY A 181 -1.53 -4.80 -13.40
CA GLY A 181 -0.94 -4.05 -14.51
C GLY A 181 -0.84 -2.55 -14.28
N ALA A 182 -0.70 -2.10 -13.02
CA ALA A 182 -0.26 -0.73 -12.74
C ALA A 182 1.25 -0.61 -12.97
N GLU A 183 1.66 0.41 -13.73
CA GLU A 183 3.06 0.77 -13.94
C GLU A 183 3.53 1.63 -12.75
N VAL A 184 4.56 1.21 -12.02
CA VAL A 184 5.00 1.90 -10.79
C VAL A 184 6.45 2.37 -10.95
N HIS A 185 6.65 3.69 -10.96
CA HIS A 185 7.98 4.30 -11.02
C HIS A 185 8.38 4.87 -9.65
N VAL A 186 9.47 4.30 -9.10
CA VAL A 186 10.10 4.76 -7.87
C VAL A 186 11.30 5.66 -8.15
N ASN A 187 11.70 6.49 -7.18
CA ASN A 187 12.69 7.57 -7.38
C ASN A 187 12.26 8.61 -8.43
N VAL A 188 10.96 8.73 -8.70
CA VAL A 188 10.43 9.72 -9.64
C VAL A 188 9.54 10.68 -8.87
N GLU A 189 10.00 11.91 -8.77
CA GLU A 189 9.29 12.97 -8.07
C GLU A 189 8.49 13.80 -9.07
N PHE A 190 7.18 13.87 -8.88
CA PHE A 190 6.32 14.83 -9.56
C PHE A 190 6.68 16.26 -9.13
N LYS A 191 6.86 17.15 -10.11
CA LYS A 191 7.15 18.58 -9.87
C LYS A 191 5.95 19.45 -10.19
N GLN A 192 5.44 19.37 -11.41
CA GLN A 192 4.30 20.17 -11.84
C GLN A 192 3.55 19.55 -13.02
N LEU A 193 2.33 20.04 -13.23
CA LEU A 193 1.55 19.77 -14.43
C LEU A 193 2.10 20.61 -15.59
N LEU A 194 2.11 20.04 -16.79
CA LEU A 194 2.41 20.75 -18.02
C LEU A 194 1.13 20.80 -18.86
N ASP A 195 0.65 22.01 -19.10
CA ASP A 195 -0.51 22.26 -19.93
C ASP A 195 -0.27 21.82 -21.39
N PRO A 196 -1.32 21.36 -22.09
CA PRO A 196 -1.31 21.25 -23.55
C PRO A 196 -0.85 22.56 -24.19
N PRO A 197 0.06 22.54 -25.19
CA PRO A 197 0.50 23.76 -25.87
C PRO A 197 -0.68 24.49 -26.56
N GLU A 198 -0.77 25.81 -26.41
CA GLU A 198 -1.84 26.64 -26.99
C GLU A 198 -1.88 26.58 -28.53
N LYS A 199 -0.71 26.53 -29.18
CA LYS A 199 -0.58 26.42 -30.64
C LYS A 199 -0.20 25.00 -31.02
N GLN A 200 -1.19 24.19 -31.36
CA GLN A 200 -1.00 22.81 -31.82
C GLN A 200 -0.78 22.80 -33.34
N LEU A 201 0.47 22.94 -33.78
CA LEU A 201 0.87 22.82 -35.19
C LEU A 201 0.75 21.35 -35.64
N GLY A 202 -0.47 20.90 -35.93
CA GLY A 202 -0.76 19.60 -36.56
C GLY A 202 -0.77 18.36 -35.64
N GLN A 203 -0.03 18.37 -34.53
CA GLN A 203 -0.12 17.32 -33.49
C GLN A 203 -0.78 17.86 -32.21
N LYS A 204 -1.95 17.29 -31.86
CA LYS A 204 -2.59 17.54 -30.56
C LYS A 204 -1.78 16.82 -29.48
N ARG A 205 -1.25 17.57 -28.51
CA ARG A 205 -0.60 17.02 -27.31
C ARG A 205 -1.53 17.18 -26.11
N GLY A 206 -1.70 16.12 -25.34
CA GLY A 206 -2.44 16.10 -24.08
C GLY A 206 -1.66 16.66 -22.88
N TRP A 207 -2.24 16.49 -21.70
CA TRP A 207 -1.62 16.86 -20.42
C TRP A 207 -0.40 16.00 -20.13
N ARG A 208 0.68 16.62 -19.62
CA ARG A 208 1.92 15.92 -19.25
C ARG A 208 2.41 16.35 -17.87
N LEU A 209 3.45 15.68 -17.39
CA LEU A 209 4.05 15.91 -16.08
C LEU A 209 5.49 16.39 -16.25
N GLU A 210 5.89 17.40 -15.48
CA GLU A 210 7.31 17.58 -15.18
C GLU A 210 7.67 16.69 -13.99
N VAL A 211 8.72 15.89 -14.16
CA VAL A 211 9.23 14.96 -13.16
C VAL A 211 10.73 15.16 -12.93
N ASN A 212 11.21 14.68 -11.78
CA ASN A 212 12.63 14.56 -11.49
C ASN A 212 12.97 13.07 -11.27
N PRO A 213 13.93 12.50 -12.03
CA PRO A 213 14.79 13.15 -13.04
C PRO A 213 14.05 13.50 -14.34
N LYS A 214 14.43 14.63 -14.98
CA LYS A 214 13.72 15.19 -16.15
C LYS A 214 13.71 14.29 -17.39
N ASN A 215 14.74 13.45 -17.54
CA ASN A 215 14.89 12.53 -18.65
C ASN A 215 14.12 11.21 -18.46
N HIS A 216 13.36 11.05 -17.38
CA HIS A 216 12.58 9.84 -17.15
C HIS A 216 11.50 9.68 -18.25
N PRO A 217 11.28 8.47 -18.82
CA PRO A 217 10.35 8.25 -19.94
C PRO A 217 8.92 8.75 -19.69
N VAL A 218 8.46 8.67 -18.44
CA VAL A 218 7.13 9.16 -18.03
C VAL A 218 6.90 10.67 -18.28
N SER A 219 7.96 11.46 -18.49
CA SER A 219 7.84 12.87 -18.89
C SER A 219 7.14 13.06 -20.25
N GLN A 220 7.14 12.03 -21.09
CA GLN A 220 6.46 12.02 -22.39
C GLN A 220 5.06 11.41 -22.32
N LEU A 221 4.65 10.89 -21.16
CA LEU A 221 3.34 10.29 -20.99
C LEU A 221 2.25 11.37 -21.03
N GLU A 222 1.32 11.22 -21.96
CA GLU A 222 0.06 11.96 -21.97
C GLU A 222 -0.99 11.22 -21.14
N PHE A 223 -1.77 11.96 -20.35
CA PHE A 223 -2.79 11.38 -19.48
C PHE A 223 -4.08 12.21 -19.44
N ASP A 224 -5.17 11.55 -19.03
CA ASP A 224 -6.52 12.14 -18.95
C ASP A 224 -6.89 12.48 -17.50
N VAL A 225 -6.38 11.70 -16.54
CA VAL A 225 -6.73 11.83 -15.12
C VAL A 225 -5.47 11.88 -14.27
N ILE A 226 -5.42 12.81 -13.31
CA ILE A 226 -4.38 12.85 -12.28
C ILE A 226 -5.00 12.76 -10.88
N ILE A 227 -4.39 11.94 -10.02
CA ILE A 227 -4.79 11.73 -8.64
C ILE A 227 -3.63 12.12 -7.72
N GLY A 228 -3.80 13.17 -6.92
CA GLY A 228 -2.84 13.57 -5.90
C GLY A 228 -3.02 12.76 -4.60
N ALA A 229 -2.12 11.81 -4.34
CA ALA A 229 -2.13 10.93 -3.16
C ALA A 229 -0.78 10.91 -2.40
N ASP A 230 0.01 11.98 -2.52
CA ASP A 230 1.38 12.09 -1.99
C ASP A 230 1.47 12.73 -0.59
N GLY A 231 0.31 12.93 0.03
CA GLY A 231 0.15 13.31 1.43
C GLY A 231 0.22 14.80 1.69
N ARG A 232 0.18 15.19 2.98
CA ARG A 232 -0.05 16.58 3.40
C ARG A 232 0.92 17.62 2.84
N ARG A 233 2.14 17.29 2.43
CA ARG A 233 3.09 18.35 2.02
C ARG A 233 2.84 18.90 0.63
N ASN A 234 2.08 18.18 -0.19
CA ASN A 234 1.91 18.50 -1.60
C ASN A 234 0.42 18.54 -1.95
N THR A 235 0.05 19.44 -2.85
CA THR A 235 -1.31 19.54 -3.39
C THR A 235 -1.19 20.01 -4.82
N LEU A 236 -1.96 19.38 -5.70
CA LEU A 236 -2.04 19.80 -7.09
C LEU A 236 -2.51 21.27 -7.17
N PRO A 237 -2.03 22.04 -8.15
CA PRO A 237 -2.50 23.41 -8.36
C PRO A 237 -4.03 23.51 -8.43
N GLY A 238 -4.58 24.63 -7.95
CA GLY A 238 -6.04 24.89 -7.98
C GLY A 238 -6.82 24.42 -6.74
N PHE A 239 -6.25 23.57 -5.89
CA PHE A 239 -6.94 23.08 -4.68
C PHE A 239 -6.61 23.93 -3.44
N ARG A 240 -7.61 24.68 -2.95
CA ARG A 240 -7.49 25.46 -1.71
C ARG A 240 -7.57 24.57 -0.48
N ARG A 241 -6.65 24.74 0.46
CA ARG A 241 -6.65 24.03 1.75
C ARG A 241 -7.32 24.85 2.83
N LYS A 242 -8.16 24.20 3.64
CA LYS A 242 -8.68 24.78 4.89
C LYS A 242 -7.80 24.34 6.04
N GLU A 243 -7.15 25.28 6.71
CA GLU A 243 -6.37 25.01 7.91
C GLU A 243 -7.27 25.22 9.14
N PHE A 244 -7.40 24.19 9.98
CA PHE A 244 -8.06 24.29 11.28
C PHE A 244 -7.00 24.36 12.37
N ARG A 245 -6.91 25.49 13.07
CA ARG A 245 -6.03 25.66 14.23
C ARG A 245 -6.81 25.45 15.52
N GLY A 246 -6.56 24.30 16.16
CA GLY A 246 -7.08 24.00 17.50
C GLY A 246 -6.09 24.34 18.61
N LYS A 247 -6.37 23.84 19.82
CA LYS A 247 -5.43 23.89 20.95
C LYS A 247 -4.13 23.17 20.59
N LEU A 248 -3.01 23.67 21.11
CA LEU A 248 -1.70 23.02 20.96
C LEU A 248 -1.78 21.56 21.41
N ALA A 249 -1.39 20.66 20.51
CA ALA A 249 -1.39 19.22 20.76
C ALA A 249 -0.15 18.61 20.11
N ILE A 250 0.65 17.91 20.92
CA ILE A 250 1.87 17.25 20.46
C ILE A 250 1.63 15.74 20.57
N ALA A 251 1.87 15.01 19.48
CA ALA A 251 1.78 13.56 19.46
C ALA A 251 3.18 12.96 19.32
N ILE A 252 3.48 11.93 20.10
CA ILE A 252 4.73 11.18 20.09
C ILE A 252 4.41 9.75 19.68
N THR A 253 5.13 9.20 18.71
CA THR A 253 5.02 7.78 18.34
C THR A 253 6.38 7.11 18.52
N ALA A 254 6.40 5.96 19.18
CA ALA A 254 7.57 5.13 19.39
C ALA A 254 7.32 3.72 18.83
N ASN A 255 8.36 3.06 18.34
CA ASN A 255 8.29 1.67 17.89
C ASN A 255 9.39 0.88 18.59
N PHE A 256 9.03 -0.19 19.29
CA PHE A 256 9.96 -1.08 19.97
C PHE A 256 10.08 -2.41 19.21
N LYS A 257 11.24 -3.06 19.29
CA LYS A 257 11.47 -4.36 18.65
C LYS A 257 10.58 -5.42 19.34
N ASN A 258 9.71 -6.08 18.59
CA ASN A 258 8.92 -7.21 19.06
C ASN A 258 9.63 -8.51 18.72
N ARG A 259 10.03 -9.30 19.72
CA ARG A 259 10.73 -10.59 19.52
C ARG A 259 9.77 -11.78 19.39
N ASN A 260 8.46 -11.55 19.51
CA ASN A 260 7.40 -12.57 19.47
C ASN A 260 7.59 -13.67 20.54
N THR A 261 8.10 -13.30 21.71
CA THR A 261 8.19 -14.21 22.86
C THR A 261 6.80 -14.45 23.47
N SER A 262 6.62 -15.58 24.16
CA SER A 262 5.35 -15.88 24.86
C SER A 262 5.00 -14.83 25.92
N ALA A 263 6.00 -14.15 26.51
CA ALA A 263 5.77 -13.06 27.45
C ALA A 263 5.24 -11.81 26.75
N GLU A 264 5.84 -11.39 25.63
CA GLU A 264 5.35 -10.25 24.82
C GLU A 264 3.93 -10.49 24.30
N ALA A 265 3.63 -11.71 23.85
CA ALA A 265 2.32 -12.08 23.30
C ALA A 265 1.17 -12.06 24.33
N LYS A 266 1.48 -12.14 25.64
CA LYS A 266 0.48 -12.06 26.73
C LYS A 266 0.12 -10.62 27.11
N VAL A 267 0.91 -9.63 26.68
CA VAL A 267 0.63 -8.22 26.99
C VAL A 267 -0.56 -7.75 26.17
N GLU A 268 -1.61 -7.27 26.83
CA GLU A 268 -2.81 -6.78 26.16
C GLU A 268 -2.57 -5.47 25.39
N GLU A 269 -3.28 -5.29 24.28
CA GLU A 269 -3.26 -4.03 23.53
C GLU A 269 -4.07 -2.94 24.22
N ILE A 270 -3.67 -1.69 23.99
CA ILE A 270 -4.37 -0.52 24.54
C ILE A 270 -5.06 0.20 23.39
N SER A 271 -6.32 -0.18 23.14
CA SER A 271 -7.20 0.39 22.11
C SER A 271 -7.71 1.77 22.50
N GLY A 272 -6.82 2.76 22.52
CA GLY A 272 -7.20 4.17 22.65
C GLY A 272 -7.71 4.53 24.03
N VAL A 273 -6.79 4.67 24.99
CA VAL A 273 -7.13 5.18 26.31
C VAL A 273 -7.02 6.70 26.31
N ALA A 274 -8.15 7.38 26.45
CA ALA A 274 -8.19 8.83 26.60
C ALA A 274 -8.29 9.24 28.07
N PHE A 275 -7.69 10.37 28.44
CA PHE A 275 -7.71 10.88 29.82
C PHE A 275 -9.12 11.01 30.39
N ILE A 276 -10.08 11.39 29.55
CA ILE A 276 -11.47 11.58 29.95
C ILE A 276 -12.07 10.30 30.56
N PHE A 277 -11.67 9.13 30.07
CA PHE A 277 -12.21 7.84 30.50
C PHE A 277 -11.36 7.13 31.55
N ASN A 278 -10.04 7.38 31.61
CA ASN A 278 -9.13 6.72 32.54
C ASN A 278 -8.27 7.71 33.34
N GLN A 279 -8.93 8.65 34.02
CA GLN A 279 -8.24 9.72 34.77
C GLN A 279 -7.26 9.15 35.82
N ARG A 280 -7.66 8.10 36.55
CA ARG A 280 -6.83 7.45 37.57
C ARG A 280 -5.50 6.96 36.99
N PHE A 281 -5.52 6.26 35.86
CA PHE A 281 -4.32 5.78 35.18
C PHE A 281 -3.35 6.92 34.83
N PHE A 282 -3.87 8.03 34.27
CA PHE A 282 -3.03 9.17 33.90
C PHE A 282 -2.52 9.96 35.10
N GLN A 283 -3.31 10.05 36.18
CA GLN A 283 -2.87 10.66 37.44
C GLN A 283 -1.74 9.85 38.09
N GLU A 284 -1.89 8.53 38.17
CA GLU A 284 -0.84 7.62 38.68
C GLU A 284 0.42 7.69 37.81
N LEU A 285 0.27 7.71 36.48
CA LEU A 285 1.41 7.87 35.56
C LEU A 285 2.13 9.20 35.78
N GLN A 286 1.39 10.29 35.98
CA GLN A 286 1.95 11.60 36.26
C GLN A 286 2.69 11.62 37.60
N GLN A 287 2.12 11.03 38.66
CA GLN A 287 2.75 10.94 39.98
C GLN A 287 4.06 10.15 39.93
N ASN A 288 4.06 9.01 39.22
CA ASN A 288 5.20 8.09 39.21
C ASN A 288 6.32 8.51 38.24
N THR A 289 6.01 9.30 37.20
CA THR A 289 6.97 9.60 36.12
C THR A 289 7.13 11.08 35.81
N GLY A 290 6.33 11.96 36.42
CA GLY A 290 6.26 13.39 36.12
C GLY A 290 5.56 13.73 34.79
N LEU A 291 5.07 12.74 34.05
CA LEU A 291 4.53 12.93 32.70
C LEU A 291 3.03 13.26 32.69
N CYS A 292 2.67 14.52 32.46
CA CYS A 292 1.29 14.97 32.26
C CYS A 292 0.77 14.54 30.87
N ARG A 293 -0.16 13.58 30.78
CA ARG A 293 -0.60 13.02 29.49
C ARG A 293 -2.12 12.97 29.34
N HIS A 294 -2.60 13.13 28.11
CA HIS A 294 -4.04 13.24 27.81
C HIS A 294 -4.59 12.06 26.99
N GLY A 295 -3.74 11.19 26.45
CA GLY A 295 -4.15 9.98 25.74
C GLY A 295 -2.97 9.07 25.39
N ALA A 296 -3.20 7.77 25.35
CA ALA A 296 -2.23 6.72 25.02
C ALA A 296 -2.86 5.61 24.17
N LEU A 297 -2.08 5.07 23.24
CA LEU A 297 -2.43 3.97 22.32
C LEU A 297 -1.24 3.01 22.25
N LEU A 298 -1.48 1.70 22.31
CA LEU A 298 -0.47 0.67 22.12
C LEU A 298 -1.02 -0.43 21.20
N HIS A 299 -0.33 -0.68 20.09
CA HIS A 299 -0.62 -1.77 19.14
C HIS A 299 0.57 -2.74 19.06
N GLN A 300 0.30 -4.05 19.03
CA GLN A 300 1.34 -5.06 18.82
C GLN A 300 1.43 -5.45 17.34
N SER A 301 2.52 -5.03 16.70
CA SER A 301 2.85 -5.37 15.32
C SER A 301 4.27 -5.97 15.24
N PRO A 302 4.83 -6.30 14.06
CA PRO A 302 6.22 -6.77 13.95
C PRO A 302 7.26 -5.83 14.61
N ALA A 303 6.88 -4.56 14.83
CA ALA A 303 7.37 -3.72 15.90
C ALA A 303 6.16 -3.33 16.80
N ALA A 304 6.33 -3.30 18.12
CA ALA A 304 5.30 -2.79 19.02
C ALA A 304 5.19 -1.27 18.84
N GLY A 305 4.04 -0.80 18.36
CA GLY A 305 3.79 0.61 18.07
C GLY A 305 3.10 1.28 19.26
N PHE A 306 3.73 2.30 19.83
CA PHE A 306 3.18 3.07 20.94
C PHE A 306 2.95 4.52 20.51
N GLY A 307 1.76 5.06 20.75
CA GLY A 307 1.39 6.43 20.45
C GLY A 307 0.93 7.16 21.72
N LEU A 308 1.47 8.35 21.96
CA LEU A 308 1.12 9.21 23.09
C LEU A 308 0.69 10.60 22.59
N ARG A 309 -0.26 11.22 23.28
CA ARG A 309 -0.64 12.62 23.03
C ARG A 309 -0.45 13.46 24.29
N HIS A 310 0.33 14.53 24.16
CA HIS A 310 0.56 15.55 25.18
C HIS A 310 -0.27 16.81 24.86
N LYS A 311 -0.91 17.37 25.89
CA LYS A 311 -1.40 18.77 25.90
C LYS A 311 -0.65 19.50 27.01
N PRO A 312 -0.03 20.66 26.73
CA PRO A 312 0.58 21.44 27.79
C PRO A 312 -0.48 22.01 28.74
N LEU A 313 -0.24 21.84 30.04
CA LEU A 313 -0.99 22.49 31.12
C LEU A 313 -0.34 23.86 31.40
N ARG A 314 -0.58 24.87 30.56
CA ARG A 314 -0.45 26.30 30.88
C ARG A 314 -0.86 27.16 29.67
N PRO A 315 -1.69 28.20 29.84
CA PRO A 315 -1.75 29.27 28.86
C PRO A 315 -0.39 29.99 28.87
N ALA A 316 0.14 30.30 27.69
CA ALA A 316 1.28 31.19 27.57
C ALA A 316 0.85 32.57 28.11
N GLY A 317 1.19 32.86 29.36
CA GLY A 317 1.21 34.22 29.87
C GLY A 317 2.43 34.92 29.28
N CYS A 318 2.18 35.88 28.40
CA CYS A 318 3.16 36.91 28.07
C CYS A 318 3.55 37.63 29.36
N GLY A 319 4.80 37.48 29.78
CA GLY A 319 5.48 38.43 30.66
C GLY A 319 6.54 39.13 29.83
N HIS A 320 6.37 40.44 29.63
CA HIS A 320 7.48 41.31 29.22
C HIS A 320 8.49 41.36 30.37
N VAL A 321 9.74 40.97 30.12
CA VAL A 321 10.95 41.84 30.04
C VAL A 321 11.94 41.11 29.13
#